data_AF-A0A9W6JYD2-F1
#
_entry.id   AF-A0A9W6JYD2-F1
#
_cell.length_a   1.000
_cell.length_b   1.000
_cell.length_c   1.000
_cell.angle_alpha   90.00
_cell.angle_beta   90.00
_cell.angle_gamma   90.00
#
_symmetry.space_group_name_H-M   'P 1'
#
loop_
_entity.id
_entity.type
_entity.pdbx_description
1 polymer ?
#
loop_
_entity_poly.entity_id
_entity_poly.type
_entity_poly.pdbx_seq_one_letter_code
_entity_poly.pdbx_strand_id
1 'polypeptide(L)'
;MSDVEAGSWLSSIVPAIQEAPISPDLWDEVLASLLARTGAQVGFFIGLGNGNGKSNGNGNGNGNGNGHGPCDGDRAAVIARGAPKATLLCPEIVSFFDTATQSLGQGGTFEVELRDVVVRPEARALCDAFGDHGLIWGVLIAREGQRRFALFLIHPNNANRSWVKQKEEVMSILPYLQLSFKTHRELVRQREVAERMEFIFTNAPTPRALVRSDLKIVQANRAFIALVTDNPDIGISDGELEIHNPALAEEIHGSLDAILVGRIDRRVVWIHRGCDPHGWIVSLAVTTRNGHNSVPFKVAVSLPERVALLSIRELGRNDSLKPDAVRMVLGLSATEASIACALASGESSTEIAQARQVSKNTVHNQLASAMNRLGLHRQPQLLNLLSQLSFFM
;
A
#
# COMPACT_ATOMS: atom_id res chain seq x y z
N MET A 1 14.07 -37.31 -30.35
CA MET A 1 12.86 -36.57 -29.94
C MET A 1 12.54 -35.56 -31.02
N SER A 2 11.41 -35.77 -31.70
CA SER A 2 10.95 -35.04 -32.90
C SER A 2 10.42 -33.65 -32.55
N ASP A 3 10.46 -32.70 -33.49
CA ASP A 3 9.96 -31.32 -33.33
C ASP A 3 8.49 -31.24 -32.88
N VAL A 4 7.71 -32.29 -33.13
CA VAL A 4 6.33 -32.46 -32.66
C VAL A 4 6.23 -32.49 -31.12
N GLU A 5 7.19 -33.12 -30.42
CA GLU A 5 7.20 -33.19 -28.96
C GLU A 5 7.62 -31.85 -28.33
N ALA A 6 8.46 -31.07 -29.02
CA ALA A 6 8.84 -29.72 -28.58
C ALA A 6 7.66 -28.75 -28.69
N GLY A 7 6.91 -28.81 -29.81
CA GLY A 7 5.69 -28.03 -29.99
C GLY A 7 4.60 -28.35 -28.96
N SER A 8 4.43 -29.64 -28.62
CA SER A 8 3.47 -30.09 -27.60
C SER A 8 3.85 -29.67 -26.17
N TRP A 9 5.14 -29.54 -25.86
CA TRP A 9 5.57 -29.06 -24.55
C TRP A 9 5.38 -27.55 -24.40
N LEU A 10 5.75 -26.78 -25.43
CA LEU A 10 5.57 -25.32 -25.45
C LEU A 10 4.10 -24.91 -25.30
N SER A 11 3.18 -25.62 -25.99
CA SER A 11 1.74 -25.35 -25.87
C SER A 11 1.19 -25.64 -24.47
N SER A 12 1.84 -26.49 -23.69
CA SER A 12 1.45 -26.81 -22.31
C SER A 12 2.08 -25.88 -21.28
N ILE A 13 3.35 -25.50 -21.43
CA ILE A 13 4.07 -24.72 -20.40
C ILE A 13 3.81 -23.21 -20.49
N VAL A 14 3.58 -22.67 -21.69
CA VAL A 14 3.37 -21.23 -21.88
C VAL A 14 2.11 -20.71 -21.15
N PRO A 15 0.94 -21.39 -21.21
CA PRO A 15 -0.23 -20.98 -20.44
C PRO A 15 0.04 -20.97 -18.93
N ALA A 16 0.72 -22.00 -18.40
CA ALA A 16 1.08 -22.06 -16.99
C ALA A 16 1.98 -20.89 -16.57
N ILE A 17 2.98 -20.54 -17.40
CA ILE A 17 3.84 -19.37 -17.17
C ILE A 17 3.03 -18.06 -17.16
N GLN A 18 2.05 -17.93 -18.07
CA GLN A 18 1.22 -16.73 -18.19
C GLN A 18 0.22 -16.56 -17.04
N GLU A 19 -0.23 -17.67 -16.43
CA GLU A 19 -1.18 -17.68 -15.32
C GLU A 19 -0.50 -17.59 -13.94
N ALA A 20 0.76 -18.03 -13.83
CA ALA A 20 1.54 -17.98 -12.59
C ALA A 20 1.63 -16.60 -11.89
N PRO A 21 1.54 -15.43 -12.57
CA PRO A 21 1.42 -14.13 -11.92
C PRO A 21 0.18 -13.96 -11.04
N ILE A 22 -0.92 -14.63 -11.43
CA ILE A 22 -2.25 -14.54 -10.80
C ILE A 22 -2.41 -15.67 -9.77
N SER A 23 -1.90 -16.85 -10.10
CA SER A 23 -1.95 -18.07 -9.29
C SER A 23 -0.51 -18.53 -8.96
N PRO A 24 0.10 -18.03 -7.87
CA PRO A 24 1.53 -18.26 -7.58
C PRO A 24 1.93 -19.73 -7.43
N ASP A 25 1.00 -20.61 -7.08
CA ASP A 25 1.25 -22.05 -6.93
C ASP A 25 1.68 -22.72 -8.25
N LEU A 26 1.34 -22.14 -9.40
CA LEU A 26 1.74 -22.64 -10.72
C LEU A 26 3.25 -22.51 -10.98
N TRP A 27 3.98 -21.69 -10.22
CA TRP A 27 5.44 -21.61 -10.36
C TRP A 27 6.14 -22.93 -10.05
N ASP A 28 5.59 -23.73 -9.13
CA ASP A 28 6.12 -25.06 -8.81
C ASP A 28 5.83 -26.05 -9.95
N GLU A 29 4.68 -25.95 -10.62
CA GLU A 29 4.35 -26.75 -11.81
C GLU A 29 5.24 -26.39 -13.01
N VAL A 30 5.46 -25.08 -13.25
CA VAL A 30 6.39 -24.59 -14.27
C VAL A 30 7.79 -25.13 -14.01
N LEU A 31 8.25 -25.08 -12.76
CA LEU A 31 9.55 -25.61 -12.39
C LEU A 31 9.63 -27.12 -12.59
N ALA A 32 8.61 -27.88 -12.16
CA ALA A 32 8.57 -29.34 -12.35
C ALA A 32 8.64 -29.72 -13.85
N SER A 33 7.91 -28.99 -14.70
CA SER A 33 7.95 -29.18 -16.16
C SER A 33 9.35 -28.87 -16.73
N LEU A 34 10.02 -27.83 -16.24
CA LEU A 34 11.40 -27.51 -16.63
C LEU A 34 12.39 -28.60 -16.20
N LEU A 35 12.29 -29.12 -14.98
CA LEU A 35 13.15 -30.21 -14.51
C LEU A 35 12.96 -31.48 -15.35
N ALA A 36 11.69 -31.85 -15.60
CA ALA A 36 11.37 -33.01 -16.44
C ALA A 36 11.90 -32.86 -17.87
N ARG A 37 11.84 -31.66 -18.45
CA ARG A 37 12.29 -31.40 -19.81
C ARG A 37 13.82 -31.33 -19.94
N THR A 38 14.47 -30.68 -18.98
CA THR A 38 15.91 -30.40 -19.03
C THR A 38 16.75 -31.53 -18.42
N GLY A 39 16.14 -32.43 -17.63
CA GLY A 39 16.86 -33.45 -16.88
C GLY A 39 17.72 -32.85 -15.74
N ALA A 40 17.46 -31.60 -15.35
CA ALA A 40 18.06 -31.02 -14.16
C ALA A 40 17.59 -31.77 -12.92
N GLN A 41 18.50 -32.01 -11.98
CA GLN A 41 18.17 -32.64 -10.70
C GLN A 41 17.55 -31.63 -9.73
N VAL A 42 18.03 -30.39 -9.79
CA VAL A 42 17.56 -29.30 -8.93
C VAL A 42 17.35 -28.08 -9.80
N GLY A 43 16.28 -27.35 -9.50
CA GLY A 43 16.07 -26.03 -10.08
C GLY A 43 15.31 -25.15 -9.11
N PHE A 44 15.45 -23.84 -9.28
CA PHE A 44 14.74 -22.88 -8.45
C PHE A 44 14.69 -21.51 -9.10
N PHE A 45 13.63 -20.77 -8.79
CA PHE A 45 13.49 -19.35 -9.09
C PHE A 45 13.84 -18.54 -7.83
N ILE A 46 14.74 -17.58 -7.95
CA ILE A 46 15.17 -16.73 -6.83
C ILE A 46 15.27 -15.26 -7.27
N GLY A 47 14.75 -14.39 -6.43
CA GLY A 47 15.01 -12.95 -6.44
C GLY A 47 16.21 -12.65 -5.55
N LEU A 48 17.19 -11.90 -6.05
CA LEU A 48 18.43 -11.50 -5.38
C LEU A 48 18.51 -9.97 -5.32
N GLY A 49 18.95 -9.40 -4.20
CA GLY A 49 19.26 -7.97 -4.05
C GLY A 49 18.86 -7.42 -2.68
N ASN A 50 19.47 -6.29 -2.27
CA ASN A 50 19.23 -5.68 -0.96
C ASN A 50 17.76 -5.22 -0.80
N GLY A 51 17.01 -5.91 0.04
CA GLY A 51 15.63 -5.59 0.39
C GLY A 51 15.54 -4.32 1.24
N ASN A 52 14.88 -3.30 0.68
CA ASN A 52 14.10 -2.33 1.46
C ASN A 52 12.59 -2.56 1.26
N GLY A 53 12.22 -3.70 0.67
CA GLY A 53 10.83 -4.06 0.42
C GLY A 53 10.58 -5.44 0.98
N LYS A 54 9.89 -5.50 2.12
CA LYS A 54 9.34 -6.70 2.73
C LYS A 54 8.73 -7.57 1.63
N SER A 55 9.32 -8.74 1.36
CA SER A 55 8.69 -9.70 0.46
C SER A 55 7.50 -10.32 1.19
N ASN A 56 6.28 -10.04 0.73
CA ASN A 56 5.09 -10.81 1.12
C ASN A 56 5.11 -12.13 0.33
N GLY A 57 5.95 -13.05 0.76
CA GLY A 57 5.74 -14.46 0.44
C GLY A 57 4.51 -14.93 1.20
N ASN A 58 3.50 -15.44 0.49
CA ASN A 58 2.40 -16.20 1.08
C ASN A 58 2.99 -17.45 1.77
N GLY A 59 3.34 -17.31 3.04
CA GLY A 59 3.65 -18.40 3.94
C GLY A 59 2.55 -18.44 4.99
N ASN A 60 1.61 -19.37 4.81
CA ASN A 60 0.63 -19.70 5.83
C ASN A 60 1.41 -20.25 7.05
N GLY A 61 1.48 -19.46 8.13
CA GLY A 61 2.25 -19.79 9.33
C GLY A 61 1.86 -18.91 10.50
N ASN A 62 1.01 -19.45 11.37
CA ASN A 62 0.67 -18.90 12.68
C ASN A 62 1.92 -18.58 13.52
N GLY A 63 1.88 -17.47 14.27
CA GLY A 63 2.50 -17.39 15.60
C GLY A 63 3.57 -16.32 15.84
N ASN A 64 3.14 -15.30 16.60
CA ASN A 64 3.86 -14.46 17.57
C ASN A 64 5.05 -13.60 17.15
N GLY A 65 4.88 -12.29 17.39
CA GLY A 65 5.95 -11.31 17.35
C GLY A 65 6.95 -11.48 18.51
N ASN A 66 8.17 -11.04 18.24
CA ASN A 66 8.98 -10.20 19.11
C ASN A 66 10.10 -9.57 18.26
N GLY A 67 10.38 -8.29 18.50
CA GLY A 67 11.27 -7.49 17.67
C GLY A 67 12.74 -7.92 17.77
N HIS A 68 13.41 -7.93 16.62
CA HIS A 68 14.86 -7.79 16.47
C HIS A 68 15.17 -7.01 15.18
N GLY A 69 16.32 -6.33 15.15
CA GLY A 69 16.78 -5.42 14.09
C GLY A 69 16.92 -6.07 12.70
N PRO A 70 17.46 -5.34 11.70
CA PRO A 70 17.39 -5.75 10.30
C PRO A 70 18.16 -7.07 10.10
N CYS A 71 17.42 -8.17 9.99
CA CYS A 71 17.98 -9.49 9.70
C CYS A 71 18.44 -9.52 8.24
N ASP A 72 19.63 -10.08 7.97
CA ASP A 72 20.21 -10.34 6.64
C ASP A 72 19.32 -11.19 5.69
N GLY A 73 18.14 -11.63 6.14
CA GLY A 73 17.16 -12.39 5.37
C GLY A 73 16.44 -11.61 4.27
N ASP A 74 16.70 -10.30 4.12
CA ASP A 74 16.08 -9.45 3.10
C ASP A 74 16.82 -9.42 1.75
N ARG A 75 17.90 -10.21 1.59
CA ARG A 75 18.72 -10.23 0.35
C ARG A 75 18.24 -11.21 -0.73
N ALA A 76 17.38 -12.16 -0.38
CA ALA A 76 16.90 -13.16 -1.33
C ALA A 76 15.49 -13.67 -1.03
N ALA A 77 14.71 -13.92 -2.08
CA ALA A 77 13.38 -14.52 -2.01
C ALA A 77 13.25 -15.67 -3.01
N VAL A 78 12.89 -16.85 -2.54
CA VAL A 78 12.69 -18.05 -3.38
C VAL A 78 11.22 -18.17 -3.78
N ILE A 79 10.96 -18.27 -5.07
CA ILE A 79 9.61 -18.26 -5.65
C ILE A 79 9.10 -19.69 -5.88
N ALA A 80 9.95 -20.56 -6.43
CA ALA A 80 9.69 -21.98 -6.64
C ALA A 80 10.99 -22.76 -6.42
N ARG A 81 10.90 -23.98 -5.89
CA ARG A 81 12.10 -24.72 -5.45
C ARG A 81 12.00 -26.23 -5.63
N GLY A 82 13.05 -26.81 -6.22
CA GLY A 82 13.33 -28.25 -6.19
C GLY A 82 14.26 -28.68 -5.05
N ALA A 83 14.60 -27.76 -4.13
CA ALA A 83 15.48 -27.99 -2.99
C ALA A 83 14.92 -27.35 -1.70
N PRO A 84 15.38 -27.77 -0.50
CA PRO A 84 14.92 -27.19 0.75
C PRO A 84 15.18 -25.67 0.81
N LYS A 85 14.17 -24.90 1.27
CA LYS A 85 14.27 -23.43 1.36
C LYS A 85 15.43 -22.97 2.24
N ALA A 86 15.70 -23.71 3.33
CA ALA A 86 16.82 -23.43 4.24
C ALA A 86 18.18 -23.51 3.53
N THR A 87 18.35 -24.47 2.63
CA THR A 87 19.56 -24.62 1.80
C THR A 87 19.71 -23.44 0.85
N LEU A 88 18.64 -23.08 0.13
CA LEU A 88 18.68 -21.99 -0.88
C LEU A 88 18.87 -20.59 -0.28
N LEU A 89 18.47 -20.39 0.98
CA LEU A 89 18.62 -19.13 1.71
C LEU A 89 19.87 -19.10 2.60
N CYS A 90 20.76 -20.09 2.47
CA CYS A 90 22.05 -20.08 3.13
C CYS A 90 22.88 -18.87 2.64
N PRO A 91 23.44 -18.03 3.53
CA PRO A 91 24.14 -16.80 3.15
C PRO A 91 25.25 -16.99 2.10
N GLU A 92 25.99 -18.08 2.19
CA GLU A 92 27.07 -18.45 1.27
C GLU A 92 26.53 -18.74 -0.14
N ILE A 93 25.42 -19.47 -0.23
CA ILE A 93 24.77 -19.81 -1.50
C ILE A 93 24.15 -18.56 -2.14
N VAL A 94 23.48 -17.73 -1.33
CA VAL A 94 22.91 -16.45 -1.79
C VAL A 94 24.03 -15.53 -2.30
N SER A 95 25.13 -15.40 -1.55
CA SER A 95 26.29 -14.57 -1.92
C SER A 95 26.93 -15.04 -3.22
N PHE A 96 27.08 -16.35 -3.41
CA PHE A 96 27.60 -16.91 -4.65
C PHE A 96 26.75 -16.52 -5.85
N PHE A 97 25.42 -16.75 -5.79
CA PHE A 97 24.53 -16.43 -6.89
C PHE A 97 24.36 -14.92 -7.11
N ASP A 98 24.40 -14.12 -6.04
CA ASP A 98 24.41 -12.68 -6.13
C ASP A 98 25.66 -12.19 -6.86
N THR A 99 26.84 -12.72 -6.52
CA THR A 99 28.09 -12.36 -7.21
C THR A 99 28.08 -12.82 -8.67
N ALA A 100 27.69 -14.07 -8.92
CA ALA A 100 27.67 -14.66 -10.26
C ALA A 100 26.74 -13.95 -11.24
N THR A 101 25.67 -13.32 -10.74
CA THR A 101 24.66 -12.64 -11.57
C THR A 101 24.85 -11.12 -11.66
N GLN A 102 25.84 -10.53 -10.97
CA GLN A 102 25.95 -9.07 -10.82
C GLN A 102 26.29 -8.34 -12.12
N SER A 103 27.15 -8.95 -12.92
CA SER A 103 27.57 -8.44 -14.23
C SER A 103 26.59 -8.78 -15.35
N LEU A 104 25.62 -9.67 -15.11
CA LEU A 104 24.71 -10.14 -16.17
C LEU A 104 23.64 -9.10 -16.52
N GLY A 105 23.44 -8.89 -17.82
CA GLY A 105 22.28 -8.21 -18.36
C GLY A 105 21.03 -9.09 -18.33
N GLN A 106 19.84 -8.50 -18.52
CA GLN A 106 18.60 -9.27 -18.66
C GLN A 106 18.70 -10.24 -19.85
N GLY A 107 18.34 -11.51 -19.62
CA GLY A 107 18.53 -12.62 -20.56
C GLY A 107 19.95 -13.17 -20.62
N GLY A 108 20.89 -12.58 -19.86
CA GLY A 108 22.24 -13.10 -19.70
C GLY A 108 22.22 -14.45 -18.99
N THR A 109 23.10 -15.35 -19.43
CA THR A 109 23.27 -16.67 -18.83
C THR A 109 24.63 -16.76 -18.15
N PHE A 110 24.73 -17.54 -17.09
CA PHE A 110 26.00 -17.97 -16.55
C PHE A 110 26.04 -19.49 -16.44
N GLU A 111 27.24 -20.02 -16.40
CA GLU A 111 27.50 -21.45 -16.37
C GLU A 111 28.75 -21.69 -15.52
N VAL A 112 28.68 -22.68 -14.64
CA VAL A 112 29.80 -23.06 -13.79
C VAL A 112 29.75 -24.56 -13.53
N GLU A 113 30.87 -25.24 -13.75
CA GLU A 113 31.01 -26.64 -13.42
C GLU A 113 31.31 -26.79 -11.92
N LEU A 114 30.59 -27.68 -11.23
CA LEU A 114 30.75 -27.91 -9.79
C LEU A 114 32.18 -28.32 -9.40
N ARG A 115 32.92 -28.99 -10.29
CA ARG A 115 34.34 -29.29 -10.06
C ARG A 115 35.22 -28.03 -9.97
N ASP A 116 34.90 -26.98 -10.72
CA ASP A 116 35.60 -25.70 -10.67
C ASP A 116 35.22 -24.93 -9.40
N VAL A 117 34.03 -25.20 -8.87
CA VAL A 117 33.50 -24.67 -7.62
C VAL A 117 34.21 -25.29 -6.40
N VAL A 118 34.57 -26.58 -6.45
CA VAL A 118 35.34 -27.28 -5.38
C VAL A 118 36.67 -26.57 -5.08
N VAL A 119 37.28 -25.94 -6.08
CA VAL A 119 38.56 -25.21 -5.95
C VAL A 119 38.36 -23.84 -5.27
N ARG A 120 37.12 -23.35 -5.14
CA ARG A 120 36.80 -22.05 -4.54
C ARG A 120 36.31 -22.21 -3.10
N PRO A 121 37.03 -21.68 -2.09
CA PRO A 121 36.64 -21.78 -0.68
C PRO A 121 35.24 -21.24 -0.40
N GLU A 122 34.87 -20.16 -1.09
CA GLU A 122 33.58 -19.45 -0.99
C GLU A 122 32.38 -20.24 -1.54
N ALA A 123 32.60 -21.37 -2.20
CA ALA A 123 31.57 -22.11 -2.88
C ALA A 123 31.46 -23.58 -2.42
N ARG A 124 32.14 -23.92 -1.31
CA ARG A 124 32.03 -25.21 -0.62
C ARG A 124 30.58 -25.54 -0.22
N ALA A 125 29.83 -24.52 0.23
CA ALA A 125 28.42 -24.67 0.58
C ALA A 125 27.54 -25.14 -0.59
N LEU A 126 27.89 -24.79 -1.84
CA LEU A 126 27.19 -25.30 -3.03
C LEU A 126 27.47 -26.78 -3.25
N CYS A 127 28.71 -27.22 -3.01
CA CYS A 127 29.09 -28.62 -3.15
C CYS A 127 28.42 -29.48 -2.09
N ASP A 128 28.33 -28.98 -0.85
CA ASP A 128 27.61 -29.67 0.24
C ASP A 128 26.09 -29.73 -0.04
N ALA A 129 25.53 -28.71 -0.69
CA ALA A 129 24.12 -28.62 -1.00
C ALA A 129 23.68 -29.45 -2.23
N PHE A 130 24.53 -29.52 -3.26
CA PHE A 130 24.15 -30.03 -4.59
C PHE A 130 25.09 -31.11 -5.14
N GLY A 131 26.13 -31.49 -4.40
CA GLY A 131 27.16 -32.43 -4.82
C GLY A 131 28.40 -31.75 -5.42
N ASP A 132 29.47 -32.52 -5.58
CA ASP A 132 30.78 -32.08 -6.09
C ASP A 132 30.96 -32.28 -7.60
N HIS A 133 29.91 -32.78 -8.28
CA HIS A 133 29.94 -33.15 -9.69
C HIS A 133 28.69 -32.68 -10.42
N GLY A 134 28.86 -31.92 -11.52
CA GLY A 134 27.75 -31.44 -12.33
C GLY A 134 27.97 -30.04 -12.90
N LEU A 135 26.92 -29.50 -13.51
CA LEU A 135 26.88 -28.18 -14.14
C LEU A 135 25.76 -27.36 -13.51
N ILE A 136 26.08 -26.18 -13.01
CA ILE A 136 25.08 -25.16 -12.67
C ILE A 136 24.96 -24.24 -13.87
N TRP A 137 23.74 -24.10 -14.37
CA TRP A 137 23.41 -23.09 -15.35
C TRP A 137 22.29 -22.20 -14.80
N GLY A 138 22.33 -20.92 -15.12
CA GLY A 138 21.17 -20.11 -14.90
C GLY A 138 21.07 -18.93 -15.85
N VAL A 139 19.88 -18.37 -15.87
CA VAL A 139 19.49 -17.29 -16.76
C VAL A 139 18.84 -16.19 -15.94
N LEU A 140 19.27 -14.96 -16.19
CA LEU A 140 18.67 -13.78 -15.60
C LEU A 140 17.37 -13.45 -16.33
N ILE A 141 16.24 -13.67 -15.67
CA ILE A 141 14.92 -13.41 -16.24
C ILE A 141 14.66 -11.91 -16.23
N ALA A 142 14.84 -11.24 -15.09
CA ALA A 142 14.56 -9.81 -14.98
C ALA A 142 15.59 -9.09 -14.11
N ARG A 143 15.88 -7.83 -14.45
CA ARG A 143 16.75 -6.94 -13.68
C ARG A 143 16.05 -5.59 -13.49
N GLU A 144 15.99 -5.11 -12.25
CA GLU A 144 15.42 -3.80 -11.92
C GLU A 144 16.23 -3.15 -10.80
N GLY A 145 16.99 -2.10 -11.13
CA GLY A 145 17.95 -1.52 -10.20
C GLY A 145 18.93 -2.58 -9.69
N GLN A 146 18.88 -2.85 -8.39
CA GLN A 146 19.70 -3.86 -7.71
C GLN A 146 19.02 -5.23 -7.58
N ARG A 147 17.72 -5.33 -7.87
CA ARG A 147 16.96 -6.59 -7.79
C ARG A 147 17.09 -7.39 -9.08
N ARG A 148 17.32 -8.69 -8.94
CA ARG A 148 17.57 -9.65 -10.02
C ARG A 148 16.73 -10.88 -9.80
N PHE A 149 16.01 -11.32 -10.82
CA PHE A 149 15.24 -12.56 -10.79
C PHE A 149 15.87 -13.54 -11.76
N ALA A 150 16.25 -14.70 -11.27
CA ALA A 150 16.95 -15.70 -12.06
C ALA A 150 16.35 -17.09 -11.86
N LEU A 151 16.44 -17.89 -12.92
CA LEU A 151 16.21 -19.33 -12.90
C LEU A 151 17.57 -20.01 -12.87
N PHE A 152 17.74 -20.93 -11.94
CA PHE A 152 18.92 -21.77 -11.82
C PHE A 152 18.51 -23.23 -12.01
N LEU A 153 19.30 -23.97 -12.77
CA LEU A 153 19.17 -25.40 -13.04
C LEU A 153 20.51 -26.08 -12.78
N ILE A 154 20.48 -27.23 -12.10
CA ILE A 154 21.66 -28.00 -11.73
C ILE A 154 21.56 -29.38 -12.38
N HIS A 155 22.56 -29.68 -13.22
CA HIS A 155 22.63 -30.91 -14.01
C HIS A 155 23.73 -31.83 -13.48
N PRO A 156 23.49 -33.15 -13.43
CA PRO A 156 24.53 -34.11 -13.06
C PRO A 156 25.57 -34.26 -14.18
N ASN A 157 26.80 -34.64 -13.79
CA ASN A 157 28.00 -34.73 -14.64
C ASN A 157 27.87 -35.70 -15.85
N ASN A 158 26.85 -36.56 -15.89
CA ASN A 158 26.62 -37.54 -16.96
C ASN A 158 25.78 -37.00 -18.15
N ALA A 159 25.41 -35.72 -18.18
CA ALA A 159 24.53 -35.13 -19.21
C ALA A 159 25.21 -34.85 -20.58
N ASN A 160 26.32 -35.52 -20.90
CA ASN A 160 27.37 -35.04 -21.80
C ASN A 160 27.04 -34.93 -23.31
N ARG A 161 25.78 -34.91 -23.80
CA ARG A 161 25.51 -34.63 -25.24
C ARG A 161 24.23 -33.86 -25.61
N SER A 162 23.30 -33.58 -24.68
CA SER A 162 21.99 -32.97 -25.05
C SER A 162 21.68 -31.61 -24.40
N TRP A 163 22.63 -31.03 -23.65
CA TRP A 163 22.41 -29.80 -22.89
C TRP A 163 22.22 -28.55 -23.76
N VAL A 164 22.89 -28.46 -24.91
CA VAL A 164 22.74 -27.32 -25.84
C VAL A 164 21.29 -27.17 -26.30
N LYS A 165 20.64 -28.28 -26.68
CA LYS A 165 19.24 -28.30 -27.09
C LYS A 165 18.29 -27.94 -25.94
N GLN A 166 18.57 -28.41 -24.73
CA GLN A 166 17.77 -28.10 -23.54
C GLN A 166 17.89 -26.61 -23.16
N LYS A 167 19.08 -26.04 -23.30
CA LYS A 167 19.32 -24.60 -23.13
C LYS A 167 18.54 -23.79 -24.17
N GLU A 168 18.58 -24.17 -25.44
CA GLU A 168 17.77 -23.53 -26.50
C GLU A 168 16.28 -23.57 -26.19
N GLU A 169 15.78 -24.70 -25.67
CA GLU A 169 14.37 -24.84 -25.26
C GLU A 169 14.02 -23.92 -24.08
N VAL A 170 14.86 -23.82 -23.04
CA VAL A 170 14.63 -22.87 -21.94
C VAL A 170 14.72 -21.42 -22.42
N MET A 171 15.67 -21.12 -23.32
CA MET A 171 15.79 -19.79 -23.92
C MET A 171 14.58 -19.45 -24.80
N SER A 172 13.93 -20.44 -25.41
CA SER A 172 12.71 -20.23 -26.20
C SER A 172 11.50 -19.81 -25.34
N ILE A 173 11.45 -20.24 -24.07
CA ILE A 173 10.39 -19.83 -23.13
C ILE A 173 10.73 -18.55 -22.35
N LEU A 174 11.99 -18.10 -22.39
CA LEU A 174 12.46 -16.92 -21.66
C LEU A 174 11.62 -15.66 -21.90
N PRO A 175 11.17 -15.33 -23.13
CA PRO A 175 10.30 -14.16 -23.34
C PRO A 175 8.98 -14.24 -22.57
N TYR A 176 8.41 -15.43 -22.42
CA TYR A 176 7.18 -15.64 -21.66
C TYR A 176 7.43 -15.52 -20.16
N LEU A 177 8.55 -16.05 -19.66
CA LEU A 177 8.99 -15.84 -18.28
C LEU A 177 9.16 -14.35 -17.98
N GLN A 178 9.85 -13.62 -18.87
CA GLN A 178 10.06 -12.17 -18.74
C GLN A 178 8.76 -11.38 -18.69
N LEU A 179 7.81 -11.69 -19.58
CA LEU A 179 6.50 -11.06 -19.60
C LEU A 179 5.71 -11.37 -18.33
N SER A 180 5.68 -12.63 -17.91
CA SER A 180 5.00 -13.09 -16.69
C SER A 180 5.52 -12.37 -15.45
N PHE A 181 6.84 -12.31 -15.26
CA PHE A 181 7.45 -11.58 -14.14
C PHE A 181 7.16 -10.07 -14.17
N LYS A 182 7.14 -9.46 -15.37
CA LYS A 182 6.75 -8.05 -15.52
C LYS A 182 5.30 -7.82 -15.11
N THR A 183 4.38 -8.68 -15.55
CA THR A 183 2.95 -8.62 -15.20
C THR A 183 2.75 -8.81 -13.69
N HIS A 184 3.36 -9.83 -13.10
CA HIS A 184 3.28 -10.09 -11.66
C HIS A 184 3.74 -8.87 -10.85
N ARG A 185 4.87 -8.26 -11.24
CA ARG A 185 5.38 -7.04 -10.60
C ARG A 185 4.41 -5.87 -10.69
N GLU A 186 3.86 -5.61 -11.87
CA GLU A 186 2.93 -4.50 -12.04
C GLU A 186 1.65 -4.72 -11.21
N LEU A 187 1.15 -5.96 -11.13
CA LEU A 187 0.03 -6.32 -10.26
C LEU A 187 0.35 -6.09 -8.77
N VAL A 188 1.51 -6.54 -8.30
CA VAL A 188 1.96 -6.32 -6.91
C VAL A 188 2.09 -4.83 -6.63
N ARG A 189 2.69 -4.06 -7.55
CA ARG A 189 2.86 -2.61 -7.43
C ARG A 189 1.52 -1.88 -7.34
N GLN A 190 0.57 -2.23 -8.20
CA GLN A 190 -0.78 -1.66 -8.18
C GLN A 190 -1.50 -1.97 -6.87
N ARG A 191 -1.36 -3.21 -6.36
CA ARG A 191 -1.92 -3.63 -5.08
C ARG A 191 -1.33 -2.84 -3.91
N GLU A 192 0.00 -2.66 -3.86
CA GLU A 192 0.65 -1.86 -2.83
C GLU A 192 0.20 -0.40 -2.84
N VAL A 193 0.09 0.20 -4.03
CA VAL A 193 -0.40 1.58 -4.19
C VAL A 193 -1.85 1.70 -3.71
N ALA A 194 -2.71 0.74 -4.07
CA ALA A 194 -4.09 0.70 -3.61
C ALA A 194 -4.18 0.59 -2.09
N GLU A 195 -3.41 -0.31 -1.47
CA GLU A 195 -3.38 -0.50 -0.02
C GLU A 195 -2.86 0.73 0.73
N ARG A 196 -1.81 1.38 0.22
CA ARG A 196 -1.31 2.65 0.79
C ARG A 196 -2.36 3.76 0.69
N MET A 197 -3.05 3.88 -0.44
CA MET A 197 -4.09 4.89 -0.53
C MET A 197 -5.24 4.60 0.42
N GLU A 198 -5.71 3.36 0.48
CA GLU A 198 -6.80 2.97 1.37
C GLU A 198 -6.45 3.29 2.83
N PHE A 199 -5.20 3.05 3.23
CA PHE A 199 -4.69 3.47 4.52
C PHE A 199 -4.73 4.99 4.72
N ILE A 200 -4.25 5.78 3.74
CA ILE A 200 -4.28 7.26 3.78
C ILE A 200 -5.72 7.78 3.87
N PHE A 201 -6.63 7.24 3.07
CA PHE A 201 -8.04 7.63 3.06
C PHE A 201 -8.70 7.35 4.41
N THR A 202 -8.52 6.14 4.94
CA THR A 202 -9.12 5.69 6.19
C THR A 202 -8.69 6.53 7.39
N ASN A 203 -7.43 6.95 7.41
CA ASN A 203 -6.82 7.71 8.52
C ASN A 203 -6.75 9.22 8.27
N ALA A 204 -7.24 9.73 7.14
CA ALA A 204 -7.26 11.16 6.89
C ALA A 204 -8.20 11.89 7.88
N PRO A 205 -7.78 13.04 8.44
CA PRO A 205 -8.60 13.80 9.39
C PRO A 205 -9.79 14.50 8.72
N THR A 206 -9.70 14.76 7.42
CA THR A 206 -10.81 15.37 6.68
C THR A 206 -11.92 14.34 6.44
N PRO A 207 -13.18 14.64 6.79
CA PRO A 207 -14.32 13.78 6.49
C PRO A 207 -14.46 13.54 4.99
N ARG A 208 -14.36 12.27 4.58
CA ARG A 208 -14.41 11.84 3.18
C ARG A 208 -15.24 10.57 2.98
N ALA A 209 -16.03 10.56 1.92
CA ALA A 209 -16.76 9.40 1.45
C ALA A 209 -16.65 9.23 -0.06
N LEU A 210 -16.69 7.98 -0.50
CA LEU A 210 -16.88 7.57 -1.87
C LEU A 210 -18.38 7.34 -2.07
N VAL A 211 -18.99 8.09 -2.99
CA VAL A 211 -20.43 8.09 -3.23
C VAL A 211 -20.77 7.82 -4.69
N ARG A 212 -21.86 7.10 -4.93
CA ARG A 212 -22.47 6.87 -6.26
C ARG A 212 -23.42 8.02 -6.62
N SER A 213 -23.98 7.98 -7.83
CA SER A 213 -24.97 8.97 -8.30
C SER A 213 -26.24 9.05 -7.45
N ASP A 214 -26.60 7.96 -6.79
CA ASP A 214 -27.74 7.85 -5.87
C ASP A 214 -27.36 8.15 -4.42
N LEU A 215 -26.21 8.79 -4.17
CA LEU A 215 -25.68 9.07 -2.84
C LEU A 215 -25.43 7.84 -1.96
N LYS A 216 -25.48 6.61 -2.50
CA LYS A 216 -24.99 5.45 -1.77
C LYS A 216 -23.52 5.54 -1.49
N ILE A 217 -23.19 5.32 -0.22
CA ILE A 217 -21.82 5.33 0.27
C ILE A 217 -21.20 3.98 -0.06
N VAL A 218 -20.20 4.02 -0.94
CA VAL A 218 -19.36 2.87 -1.27
C VAL A 218 -18.34 2.63 -0.15
N GLN A 219 -17.75 3.71 0.35
CA GLN A 219 -16.75 3.66 1.42
C GLN A 219 -16.68 5.03 2.10
N ALA A 220 -16.59 5.08 3.43
CA ALA A 220 -16.41 6.30 4.19
C ALA A 220 -15.22 6.17 5.15
N ASN A 221 -14.48 7.25 5.35
CA ASN A 221 -13.40 7.24 6.34
C ASN A 221 -13.93 7.50 7.76
N ARG A 222 -13.07 7.29 8.76
CA ARG A 222 -13.45 7.44 10.17
C ARG A 222 -13.97 8.85 10.50
N ALA A 223 -13.35 9.87 9.90
CA ALA A 223 -13.75 11.26 10.10
C ALA A 223 -15.16 11.55 9.53
N PHE A 224 -15.54 10.92 8.42
CA PHE A 224 -16.88 11.04 7.84
C PHE A 224 -17.95 10.38 8.70
N ILE A 225 -17.70 9.15 9.16
CA ILE A 225 -18.63 8.45 10.06
C ILE A 225 -18.82 9.26 11.34
N ALA A 226 -17.74 9.78 11.93
CA ALA A 226 -17.81 10.62 13.13
C ALA A 226 -18.61 11.92 12.86
N LEU A 227 -18.37 12.58 11.73
CA LEU A 227 -19.09 13.79 11.36
C LEU A 227 -20.60 13.52 11.27
N VAL A 228 -21.01 12.45 10.58
CA VAL A 228 -22.43 12.17 10.33
C VAL A 228 -23.16 11.66 11.58
N THR A 229 -22.47 11.01 12.50
CA THR A 229 -23.08 10.51 13.75
C THR A 229 -23.59 11.67 14.64
N ASP A 230 -22.88 12.80 14.64
CA ASP A 230 -23.12 13.92 15.56
C ASP A 230 -23.68 15.18 14.86
N ASN A 231 -24.18 15.08 13.62
CA ASN A 231 -24.60 16.24 12.83
C ASN A 231 -26.10 16.21 12.44
N PRO A 232 -26.85 17.32 12.63
CA PRO A 232 -28.26 17.38 12.27
C PRO A 232 -28.52 17.58 10.77
N ASP A 233 -27.55 18.07 9.99
CA ASP A 233 -27.74 18.37 8.57
C ASP A 233 -27.49 17.17 7.65
N ILE A 234 -26.74 16.17 8.12
CA ILE A 234 -26.35 14.99 7.35
C ILE A 234 -26.45 13.73 8.22
N GLY A 235 -26.99 12.66 7.63
CA GLY A 235 -27.24 11.37 8.25
C GLY A 235 -26.72 10.22 7.38
N ILE A 236 -26.60 9.02 7.95
CA ILE A 236 -26.43 7.79 7.18
C ILE A 236 -27.56 6.85 7.55
N SER A 237 -28.30 6.40 6.55
CA SER A 237 -29.41 5.46 6.69
C SER A 237 -29.30 4.40 5.60
N ASP A 238 -29.34 3.11 5.96
CA ASP A 238 -29.18 1.98 5.04
C ASP A 238 -27.99 2.08 4.06
N GLY A 239 -26.90 2.75 4.48
CA GLY A 239 -25.70 2.96 3.67
C GLY A 239 -25.81 4.10 2.63
N GLU A 240 -26.89 4.86 2.66
CA GLU A 240 -27.11 6.06 1.86
C GLU A 240 -26.79 7.32 2.68
N LEU A 241 -26.22 8.33 2.02
CA LEU A 241 -26.00 9.64 2.64
C LEU A 241 -27.31 10.44 2.61
N GLU A 242 -27.94 10.58 3.77
CA GLU A 242 -29.11 11.44 3.93
C GLU A 242 -28.66 12.88 4.15
N ILE A 243 -29.20 13.82 3.38
CA ILE A 243 -28.90 15.24 3.51
C ILE A 243 -30.18 15.98 3.88
N HIS A 244 -30.28 16.41 5.13
CA HIS A 244 -31.44 17.11 5.68
C HIS A 244 -31.43 18.60 5.33
N ASN A 245 -30.25 19.18 5.08
CA ASN A 245 -30.12 20.58 4.69
C ASN A 245 -30.40 20.75 3.18
N PRO A 246 -31.47 21.46 2.77
CA PRO A 246 -31.89 21.53 1.38
C PRO A 246 -30.87 22.24 0.47
N ALA A 247 -30.19 23.28 0.96
CA ALA A 247 -29.16 23.98 0.20
C ALA A 247 -27.93 23.09 -0.03
N LEU A 248 -27.59 22.27 0.97
CA LEU A 248 -26.53 21.27 0.86
C LEU A 248 -26.90 20.16 -0.13
N ALA A 249 -28.14 19.69 -0.09
CA ALA A 249 -28.65 18.66 -0.98
C ALA A 249 -28.64 19.11 -2.45
N GLU A 250 -29.12 20.32 -2.74
CA GLU A 250 -29.18 20.87 -4.09
C GLU A 250 -27.78 20.98 -4.72
N GLU A 251 -26.82 21.54 -3.99
CA GLU A 251 -25.44 21.69 -4.48
C GLU A 251 -24.73 20.35 -4.66
N ILE A 252 -24.93 19.39 -3.75
CA ILE A 252 -24.31 18.06 -3.87
C ILE A 252 -24.88 17.33 -5.09
N HIS A 253 -26.21 17.22 -5.24
CA HIS A 253 -26.82 16.53 -6.37
C HIS A 253 -26.42 17.16 -7.71
N GLY A 254 -26.53 18.49 -7.84
CA GLY A 254 -26.20 19.20 -9.08
C GLY A 254 -24.71 19.08 -9.45
N SER A 255 -23.82 19.01 -8.47
CA SER A 255 -22.38 18.84 -8.69
C SER A 255 -21.99 17.39 -8.99
N LEU A 256 -22.65 16.44 -8.34
CA LEU A 256 -22.36 15.01 -8.43
C LEU A 256 -22.63 14.48 -9.84
N ASP A 257 -23.79 14.83 -10.42
CA ASP A 257 -24.13 14.46 -11.80
C ASP A 257 -23.09 14.98 -12.80
N ALA A 258 -22.67 16.23 -12.63
CA ALA A 258 -21.68 16.85 -13.51
C ALA A 258 -20.30 16.16 -13.42
N ILE A 259 -19.90 15.71 -12.23
CA ILE A 259 -18.65 14.95 -12.03
C ILE A 259 -18.75 13.54 -12.60
N LEU A 260 -19.83 12.82 -12.30
CA LEU A 260 -19.99 11.42 -12.71
C LEU A 260 -20.13 11.29 -14.23
N VAL A 261 -20.82 12.23 -14.89
CA VAL A 261 -20.86 12.29 -16.37
C VAL A 261 -19.50 12.69 -16.96
N GLY A 262 -18.58 13.24 -16.15
CA GLY A 262 -17.25 13.66 -16.57
C GLY A 262 -17.23 15.02 -17.27
N ARG A 263 -18.21 15.88 -16.99
CA ARG A 263 -18.22 17.28 -17.46
C ARG A 263 -17.21 18.14 -16.70
N ILE A 264 -16.96 17.79 -15.44
CA ILE A 264 -16.02 18.48 -14.56
C ILE A 264 -15.24 17.44 -13.73
N ASP A 265 -13.96 17.68 -13.48
CA ASP A 265 -13.12 16.76 -12.69
C ASP A 265 -13.22 17.03 -11.18
N ARG A 266 -13.56 18.27 -10.80
CA ARG A 266 -13.67 18.71 -9.40
C ARG A 266 -14.60 19.91 -9.28
N ARG A 267 -15.34 19.97 -8.17
CA ARG A 267 -16.13 21.14 -7.74
C ARG A 267 -15.94 21.37 -6.25
N VAL A 268 -15.72 22.63 -5.87
CA VAL A 268 -15.65 23.06 -4.46
C VAL A 268 -16.67 24.17 -4.27
N VAL A 269 -17.54 24.03 -3.29
CA VAL A 269 -18.64 24.96 -3.01
C VAL A 269 -18.63 25.32 -1.53
N TRP A 270 -18.88 26.59 -1.24
CA TRP A 270 -19.18 27.06 0.11
C TRP A 270 -20.66 27.40 0.21
N ILE A 271 -21.35 26.74 1.14
CA ILE A 271 -22.81 26.81 1.30
C ILE A 271 -23.09 27.46 2.65
N HIS A 272 -23.69 28.65 2.61
CA HIS A 272 -23.97 29.42 3.82
C HIS A 272 -25.25 28.95 4.49
N ARG A 273 -25.29 28.88 5.83
CA ARG A 273 -26.53 28.68 6.61
C ARG A 273 -27.24 30.03 6.80
N GLY A 274 -27.74 30.62 5.71
CA GLY A 274 -28.46 31.90 5.76
C GLY A 274 -27.58 33.06 6.27
N CYS A 275 -28.01 33.76 7.32
CA CYS A 275 -27.27 34.87 7.94
C CYS A 275 -26.21 34.43 8.97
N ASP A 276 -26.10 33.13 9.24
CA ASP A 276 -25.18 32.56 10.20
C ASP A 276 -23.75 32.54 9.62
N PRO A 277 -22.68 32.92 10.35
CA PRO A 277 -21.29 32.75 9.90
C PRO A 277 -20.89 31.27 9.71
N HIS A 278 -21.76 30.34 10.12
CA HIS A 278 -21.60 28.91 9.93
C HIS A 278 -22.00 28.49 8.50
N GLY A 279 -21.26 27.56 7.92
CA GLY A 279 -21.56 27.06 6.57
C GLY A 279 -20.79 25.80 6.23
N TRP A 280 -21.09 25.21 5.08
CA TRP A 280 -20.48 23.96 4.62
C TRP A 280 -19.47 24.22 3.51
N ILE A 281 -18.27 23.68 3.63
CA ILE A 281 -17.36 23.51 2.51
C ILE A 281 -17.52 22.09 1.99
N VAL A 282 -17.97 21.98 0.76
CA VAL A 282 -18.13 20.71 0.05
C VAL A 282 -17.14 20.67 -1.11
N SER A 283 -16.38 19.59 -1.21
CA SER A 283 -15.53 19.30 -2.36
C SER A 283 -15.91 17.94 -2.92
N LEU A 284 -16.32 17.93 -4.18
CA LEU A 284 -16.58 16.72 -4.96
C LEU A 284 -15.48 16.59 -6.03
N ALA A 285 -14.94 15.38 -6.21
CA ALA A 285 -13.91 15.10 -7.21
C ALA A 285 -14.12 13.73 -7.85
N VAL A 286 -13.71 13.58 -9.10
CA VAL A 286 -13.71 12.29 -9.78
C VAL A 286 -12.64 11.37 -9.19
N THR A 287 -12.96 10.09 -8.97
CA THR A 287 -11.97 9.10 -8.48
C THR A 287 -11.25 8.38 -9.61
N THR A 288 -11.82 8.38 -10.82
CA THR A 288 -11.29 7.67 -11.99
C THR A 288 -11.39 8.55 -13.24
N ARG A 289 -10.26 8.96 -13.82
CA ARG A 289 -10.20 9.60 -15.14
C ARG A 289 -9.87 8.54 -16.19
N ASN A 290 -10.64 8.53 -17.29
CA ASN A 290 -10.47 7.62 -18.42
C ASN A 290 -8.99 7.34 -18.74
N GLY A 291 -8.54 6.11 -18.47
CA GLY A 291 -7.26 5.58 -18.93
C GLY A 291 -5.99 6.03 -18.20
N HIS A 292 -6.04 6.84 -17.14
CA HIS A 292 -4.82 7.25 -16.42
C HIS A 292 -4.98 7.18 -14.90
N ASN A 293 -3.97 6.56 -14.25
CA ASN A 293 -3.80 6.33 -12.80
C ASN A 293 -4.36 7.45 -11.92
N SER A 294 -5.65 7.36 -11.65
CA SER A 294 -6.33 8.09 -10.60
C SER A 294 -6.63 7.01 -9.58
N VAL A 295 -5.71 6.97 -8.62
CA VAL A 295 -5.79 6.28 -7.34
C VAL A 295 -6.86 5.16 -7.23
N PRO A 296 -6.47 3.89 -7.35
CA PRO A 296 -7.43 2.79 -7.33
C PRO A 296 -7.82 2.49 -5.87
N PHE A 297 -8.96 3.02 -5.43
CA PHE A 297 -9.68 2.38 -4.35
C PHE A 297 -10.16 1.03 -4.85
N LYS A 298 -9.77 -0.07 -4.20
CA LYS A 298 -10.14 -1.44 -4.63
C LYS A 298 -11.64 -1.56 -4.90
N VAL A 299 -12.45 -0.95 -4.02
CA VAL A 299 -13.92 -0.97 -4.10
C VAL A 299 -14.45 -0.11 -5.27
N ALA A 300 -13.79 0.99 -5.63
CA ALA A 300 -14.23 1.82 -6.75
C ALA A 300 -13.95 1.17 -8.11
N VAL A 301 -12.89 0.38 -8.22
CA VAL A 301 -12.53 -0.34 -9.47
C VAL A 301 -13.42 -1.56 -9.70
N SER A 302 -13.97 -2.17 -8.64
CA SER A 302 -14.84 -3.35 -8.76
C SER A 302 -16.30 -3.02 -9.09
N LEU A 303 -16.67 -1.74 -9.14
CA LEU A 303 -18.03 -1.31 -9.48
C LEU A 303 -18.15 -0.97 -10.96
N PRO A 304 -19.26 -1.35 -11.62
CA PRO A 304 -19.53 -0.96 -13.01
C PRO A 304 -19.85 0.55 -13.14
N GLU A 305 -20.24 1.19 -12.05
CA GLU A 305 -20.65 2.59 -11.98
C GLU A 305 -19.47 3.50 -11.56
N ARG A 306 -19.52 4.77 -12.00
CA ARG A 306 -18.56 5.78 -11.56
C ARG A 306 -18.85 6.20 -10.12
N VAL A 307 -17.78 6.50 -9.40
CA VAL A 307 -17.83 6.93 -7.99
C VAL A 307 -17.18 8.31 -7.87
N ALA A 308 -17.71 9.16 -6.99
CA ALA A 308 -17.15 10.46 -6.68
C ALA A 308 -16.59 10.46 -5.26
N LEU A 309 -15.48 11.19 -5.06
CA LEU A 309 -14.96 11.49 -3.74
C LEU A 309 -15.64 12.76 -3.21
N LEU A 310 -16.51 12.58 -2.23
CA LEU A 310 -17.10 13.65 -1.43
C LEU A 310 -16.20 13.95 -0.23
N SER A 311 -15.80 15.21 -0.08
CA SER A 311 -15.22 15.74 1.16
C SER A 311 -16.14 16.84 1.67
N ILE A 312 -16.50 16.80 2.94
CA ILE A 312 -17.42 17.76 3.53
C ILE A 312 -16.88 18.24 4.89
N ARG A 313 -17.01 19.53 5.16
CA ARG A 313 -16.57 20.14 6.41
C ARG A 313 -17.50 21.29 6.77
N GLU A 314 -17.91 21.35 8.03
CA GLU A 314 -18.60 22.51 8.59
C GLU A 314 -17.55 23.57 8.95
N LEU A 315 -17.72 24.78 8.44
CA LEU A 315 -16.89 25.96 8.71
C LEU A 315 -17.60 26.84 9.75
N GLY A 316 -16.85 27.33 10.73
CA GLY A 316 -17.35 28.20 11.79
C GLY A 316 -17.81 27.47 13.04
N ARG A 317 -18.14 26.18 12.95
CA ARG A 317 -18.38 25.34 14.13
C ARG A 317 -17.02 24.79 14.61
N ASN A 318 -16.38 25.48 15.55
CA ASN A 318 -15.08 25.09 16.12
C ASN A 318 -15.18 23.87 17.06
N ASP A 319 -15.95 22.85 16.68
CA ASP A 319 -16.14 21.61 17.44
C ASP A 319 -14.92 20.67 17.35
N SER A 320 -13.86 21.04 16.61
CA SER A 320 -12.65 20.21 16.49
C SER A 320 -11.75 20.25 17.72
N LEU A 321 -11.82 21.31 18.54
CA LEU A 321 -11.02 21.40 19.76
C LEU A 321 -11.74 20.69 20.91
N LYS A 322 -11.45 19.39 21.06
CA LYS A 322 -11.88 18.66 22.25
C LYS A 322 -11.08 19.13 23.47
N PRO A 323 -11.73 19.47 24.61
CA PRO A 323 -11.03 19.89 25.82
C PRO A 323 -9.92 18.93 26.28
N ASP A 324 -10.11 17.62 26.11
CA ASP A 324 -9.08 16.63 26.45
C ASP A 324 -7.84 16.70 25.56
N ALA A 325 -8.02 16.98 24.26
CA ALA A 325 -6.90 17.12 23.33
C ALA A 325 -6.12 18.43 23.60
N VAL A 326 -6.83 19.52 23.86
CA VAL A 326 -6.24 20.79 24.28
C VAL A 326 -5.49 20.63 25.60
N ARG A 327 -6.08 19.92 26.57
CA ARG A 327 -5.45 19.60 27.86
C ARG A 327 -4.16 18.82 27.67
N MET A 328 -4.16 17.80 26.83
CA MET A 328 -3.00 16.94 26.59
C MET A 328 -1.86 17.68 25.89
N VAL A 329 -2.18 18.47 24.86
CA VAL A 329 -1.18 19.16 24.02
C VAL A 329 -0.64 20.43 24.65
N LEU A 330 -1.50 21.20 25.33
CA LEU A 330 -1.12 22.46 25.98
C LEU A 330 -0.80 22.29 27.47
N GLY A 331 -0.92 21.07 28.02
CA GLY A 331 -0.66 20.80 29.43
C GLY A 331 -1.62 21.53 30.39
N LEU A 332 -2.76 22.02 29.91
CA LEU A 332 -3.74 22.76 30.72
C LEU A 332 -4.46 21.84 31.72
N SER A 333 -5.14 22.42 32.71
CA SER A 333 -6.11 21.68 33.53
C SER A 333 -7.40 21.40 32.73
N ALA A 334 -8.23 20.47 33.19
CA ALA A 334 -9.50 20.17 32.54
C ALA A 334 -10.41 21.42 32.46
N THR A 335 -10.42 22.23 33.52
CA THR A 335 -11.20 23.48 33.58
C THR A 335 -10.66 24.53 32.62
N GLU A 336 -9.34 24.74 32.60
CA GLU A 336 -8.66 25.69 31.71
C GLU A 336 -8.88 25.32 30.24
N ALA A 337 -8.65 24.06 29.89
CA ALA A 337 -8.83 23.58 28.52
C ALA A 337 -10.27 23.73 28.04
N SER A 338 -11.24 23.43 28.92
CA SER A 338 -12.65 23.55 28.59
C SER A 338 -13.10 25.01 28.44
N ILE A 339 -12.58 25.96 29.24
CA ILE A 339 -12.83 27.39 29.06
C ILE A 339 -12.16 27.92 27.79
N ALA A 340 -10.95 27.46 27.48
CA ALA A 340 -10.21 27.83 26.28
C ALA A 340 -10.92 27.36 24.99
N CYS A 341 -11.48 26.15 24.99
CA CYS A 341 -12.27 25.63 23.87
C CYS A 341 -13.55 26.45 23.66
N ALA A 342 -14.32 26.72 24.72
CA ALA A 342 -15.53 27.54 24.64
C ALA A 342 -15.23 28.95 24.08
N LEU A 343 -14.13 29.56 24.53
CA LEU A 343 -13.67 30.84 24.00
C LEU A 343 -13.25 30.76 22.52
N ALA A 344 -12.60 29.67 22.10
CA ALA A 344 -12.25 29.44 20.71
C ALA A 344 -13.48 29.17 19.82
N SER A 345 -14.56 28.65 20.40
CA SER A 345 -15.87 28.49 19.74
C SER A 345 -16.66 29.79 19.60
N GLY A 346 -16.11 30.92 20.06
CA GLY A 346 -16.74 32.23 19.93
C GLY A 346 -17.60 32.64 21.12
N GLU A 347 -17.70 31.82 22.17
CA GLU A 347 -18.41 32.20 23.39
C GLU A 347 -17.70 33.35 24.13
N SER A 348 -18.48 34.30 24.61
CA SER A 348 -18.00 35.38 25.46
C SER A 348 -17.70 34.89 26.88
N SER A 349 -16.82 35.60 27.60
CA SER A 349 -16.52 35.27 29.00
C SER A 349 -17.74 35.37 29.93
N THR A 350 -18.77 36.12 29.54
CA THR A 350 -20.06 36.19 30.22
C THR A 350 -20.93 34.96 29.99
N GLU A 351 -21.00 34.48 28.76
CA GLU A 351 -21.75 33.25 28.42
C GLU A 351 -21.11 32.02 29.08
N ILE A 352 -19.77 31.93 29.04
CA ILE A 352 -19.02 30.87 29.70
C ILE A 352 -19.24 30.88 31.22
N ALA A 353 -19.25 32.07 31.82
CA ALA A 353 -19.49 32.24 33.26
C ALA A 353 -20.90 31.78 33.65
N GLN A 354 -21.90 32.14 32.85
CA GLN A 354 -23.29 31.74 33.05
C GLN A 354 -23.48 30.23 32.88
N ALA A 355 -22.94 29.63 31.82
CA ALA A 355 -23.02 28.20 31.55
C ALA A 355 -22.39 27.36 32.67
N ARG A 356 -21.33 27.88 33.32
CA ARG A 356 -20.62 27.21 34.42
C ARG A 356 -21.09 27.61 35.81
N GLN A 357 -22.06 28.50 35.93
CA GLN A 357 -22.52 29.05 37.20
C GLN A 357 -21.37 29.65 38.07
N VAL A 358 -20.43 30.33 37.42
CA VAL A 358 -19.31 31.01 38.09
C VAL A 358 -19.31 32.50 37.79
N SER A 359 -18.51 33.28 38.52
CA SER A 359 -18.35 34.70 38.22
C SER A 359 -17.52 34.92 36.95
N LYS A 360 -17.75 36.03 36.24
CA LYS A 360 -16.91 36.47 35.11
C LYS A 360 -15.44 36.60 35.51
N ASN A 361 -15.16 37.05 36.72
CA ASN A 361 -13.79 37.15 37.26
C ASN A 361 -13.13 35.77 37.40
N THR A 362 -13.90 34.74 37.76
CA THR A 362 -13.41 33.36 37.82
C THR A 362 -12.96 32.88 36.45
N VAL A 363 -13.74 33.15 35.40
CA VAL A 363 -13.38 32.80 34.01
C VAL A 363 -12.11 33.55 33.56
N HIS A 364 -12.01 34.85 33.84
CA HIS A 364 -10.81 35.63 33.53
C HIS A 364 -9.57 35.12 34.28
N ASN A 365 -9.70 34.74 35.55
CA ASN A 365 -8.59 34.18 36.33
C ASN A 365 -8.11 32.83 35.77
N GLN A 366 -9.04 31.97 35.33
CA GLN A 366 -8.70 30.69 34.70
C GLN A 366 -8.00 30.91 33.33
N LEU A 367 -8.48 31.85 32.53
CA LEU A 367 -7.81 32.23 31.27
C LEU A 367 -6.42 32.84 31.51
N ALA A 368 -6.27 33.69 32.54
CA ALA A 368 -4.99 34.26 32.91
C ALA A 368 -4.00 33.19 33.40
N SER A 369 -4.48 32.20 34.16
CA SER A 369 -3.68 31.06 34.58
C SER A 369 -3.23 30.22 33.38
N ALA A 370 -4.15 29.89 32.47
CA ALA A 370 -3.85 29.17 31.24
C ALA A 370 -2.82 29.92 30.36
N MET A 371 -2.99 31.23 30.17
CA MET A 371 -2.05 32.06 29.42
C MET A 371 -0.66 32.11 30.08
N ASN A 372 -0.59 32.28 31.40
CA ASN A 372 0.68 32.28 32.13
C ASN A 372 1.42 30.94 32.01
N ARG A 373 0.69 29.82 32.10
CA ARG A 373 1.27 28.48 31.92
C ARG A 373 1.83 28.25 30.51
N LEU A 374 1.26 28.93 29.52
CA LEU A 374 1.69 28.87 28.12
C LEU A 374 2.67 29.99 27.73
N GLY A 375 3.06 30.85 28.67
CA GLY A 375 3.93 32.00 28.39
C GLY A 375 3.29 33.06 27.48
N LEU A 376 1.95 33.10 27.43
CA LEU A 376 1.18 34.04 26.61
C LEU A 376 0.80 35.27 27.45
N HIS A 377 0.82 36.43 26.83
CA HIS A 377 0.53 37.70 27.51
C HIS A 377 -0.82 38.28 27.14
N ARG A 378 -1.44 37.80 26.06
CA ARG A 378 -2.72 38.32 25.56
C ARG A 378 -3.63 37.21 25.05
N GLN A 379 -4.93 37.36 25.32
CA GLN A 379 -5.98 36.43 24.91
C GLN A 379 -6.00 36.14 23.39
N PRO A 380 -5.75 37.10 22.47
CA PRO A 380 -5.65 36.81 21.04
C PRO A 380 -4.51 35.83 20.68
N GLN A 381 -3.43 35.78 21.46
CA GLN A 381 -2.34 34.83 21.24
C GLN A 381 -2.77 33.40 21.57
N LEU A 382 -3.56 33.24 22.64
CA LEU A 382 -4.16 31.95 22.99
C LEU A 382 -5.14 31.48 21.90
N LEU A 383 -5.98 32.38 21.37
CA LEU A 383 -6.89 32.06 20.28
C LEU A 383 -6.15 31.68 18.98
N ASN A 384 -5.04 32.34 18.66
CA ASN A 384 -4.22 31.97 17.51
C ASN A 384 -3.59 30.58 17.68
N LEU A 385 -3.05 30.27 18.87
CA LEU A 385 -2.50 28.95 19.16
C LEU A 385 -3.57 27.84 19.07
N LEU A 386 -4.77 28.10 19.60
CA LEU A 386 -5.90 27.18 19.51
C LEU A 386 -6.37 26.99 18.07
N SER A 387 -6.37 28.05 17.25
CA SER A 387 -6.68 27.98 15.81
C SER A 387 -5.64 27.17 15.03
N GLN A 388 -4.35 27.30 15.36
CA GLN A 388 -3.32 26.45 14.78
C GLN A 388 -3.50 24.98 15.19
N LEU A 389 -3.82 24.73 16.46
CA LEU A 389 -4.10 23.39 16.96
C LEU A 389 -5.35 22.77 16.33
N SER A 390 -6.41 23.55 16.11
CA SER A 390 -7.64 23.09 15.46
C SER A 390 -7.47 22.75 13.99
N PHE A 391 -6.40 23.24 13.36
CA PHE A 391 -6.02 22.88 12.00
C PHE A 391 -5.25 21.55 11.93
N PHE A 392 -4.50 21.20 12.99
CA PHE A 392 -3.70 19.98 13.06
C PHE A 392 -4.44 18.76 13.62
N MET A 393 -5.46 18.98 14.47
CA MET A 393 -6.36 17.95 14.99
C MET A 393 -7.57 17.77 14.09
#